data_AF-A0A2G9Y633-F1
#
_entry.id   AF-A0A2G9Y633-F1
#
_cell.length_a   1.000
_cell.length_b   1.000
_cell.length_c   1.000
_cell.angle_alpha   90.00
_cell.angle_beta   90.00
_cell.angle_gamma   90.00
#
_symmetry.space_group_name_H-M   'P 1'
#
loop_
_entity.id
_entity.type
_entity.pdbx_description
1 polymer ?
#
loop_
_entity_poly.entity_id
_entity_poly.type
_entity_poly.pdbx_seq_one_letter_code
_entity_poly.pdbx_strand_id
1 'polypeptide(L)'
;IDLINRTGKSRILVYQNKVDNIAGIIYAKDILRFFDYENDIRAIELVRAPYFIPETKSVLSSLREFQKNRISIAVVIDEYGGVAGLVTMEDIIEEIVGELQDELDKEEVDYKALSDDTYLVSAKMNLDDFNEEIRTSFENENINTIGGFVISKLEHLPRRGEFITIEGLEIKILEIHKHRINRLLVKDTRKEKKI
;
A
#
# COMPACT_ATOMS: atom_id res chain seq x y z
N ILE A 1 4.54 -23.86 -3.51
CA ILE A 1 3.31 -23.59 -4.28
C ILE A 1 2.25 -22.96 -3.40
N ASP A 2 1.92 -23.55 -2.25
CA ASP A 2 0.93 -23.03 -1.28
C ASP A 2 1.08 -21.55 -0.93
N LEU A 3 2.31 -21.06 -0.74
CA LEU A 3 2.58 -19.65 -0.46
C LEU A 3 2.04 -18.72 -1.56
N ILE A 4 2.19 -19.10 -2.83
CA ILE A 4 1.74 -18.31 -3.98
C ILE A 4 0.21 -18.35 -4.04
N ASN A 5 -0.39 -19.52 -3.87
CA ASN A 5 -1.86 -19.68 -3.87
C ASN A 5 -2.52 -18.87 -2.76
N ARG A 6 -1.91 -18.82 -1.57
CA ARG A 6 -2.46 -18.08 -0.42
C ARG A 6 -2.29 -16.57 -0.56
N THR A 7 -1.17 -16.11 -1.14
CA THR A 7 -0.85 -14.67 -1.19
C THR A 7 -1.24 -14.00 -2.50
N GLY A 8 -1.48 -14.77 -3.56
CA GLY A 8 -1.73 -14.28 -4.92
C GLY A 8 -0.53 -13.55 -5.54
N LYS A 9 0.66 -13.63 -4.93
CA LYS A 9 1.84 -12.88 -5.38
C LYS A 9 2.51 -13.58 -6.55
N SER A 10 2.74 -12.83 -7.63
CA SER A 10 3.38 -13.31 -8.85
C SER A 10 4.91 -13.43 -8.76
N ARG A 11 5.51 -12.82 -7.73
CA ARG A 11 6.96 -12.81 -7.47
C ARG A 11 7.22 -12.96 -5.98
N ILE A 12 8.20 -13.77 -5.62
CA ILE A 12 8.57 -14.09 -4.24
C ILE A 12 10.04 -13.80 -4.05
N LEU A 13 10.37 -12.98 -3.04
CA LEU A 13 11.74 -12.73 -2.63
C LEU A 13 12.28 -13.94 -1.86
N VAL A 14 13.51 -14.35 -2.18
CA VAL A 14 14.22 -15.44 -1.53
C VAL A 14 15.43 -14.86 -0.83
N TYR A 15 15.57 -15.14 0.46
CA TYR A 15 16.69 -14.71 1.28
C TYR A 15 17.22 -15.90 2.09
N GLN A 16 18.44 -15.77 2.58
CA GLN A 16 19.08 -16.81 3.39
C GLN A 16 19.34 -16.28 4.81
N ASN A 17 18.71 -16.92 5.80
CA ASN A 17 18.79 -16.62 7.24
C ASN A 17 18.21 -15.26 7.66
N LYS A 18 18.62 -14.16 7.01
CA LYS A 18 18.19 -12.79 7.31
C LYS A 18 17.66 -12.11 6.04
N VAL A 19 16.71 -11.18 6.21
CA VAL A 19 16.09 -10.44 5.10
C VAL A 19 17.12 -9.62 4.32
N ASP A 20 18.19 -9.16 4.96
CA ASP A 20 19.27 -8.43 4.27
C ASP A 20 20.10 -9.31 3.33
N ASN A 21 20.05 -10.65 3.49
CA ASN A 21 20.83 -11.58 2.70
C ASN A 21 19.99 -12.17 1.55
N ILE A 22 19.73 -11.35 0.54
CA ILE A 22 18.90 -11.71 -0.61
C ILE A 22 19.62 -12.71 -1.52
N ALA A 23 19.02 -13.89 -1.70
CA ALA A 23 19.46 -14.89 -2.67
C ALA A 23 18.88 -14.62 -4.07
N GLY A 24 17.67 -14.05 -4.16
CA GLY A 24 17.09 -13.60 -5.42
C GLY A 24 15.57 -13.62 -5.44
N ILE A 25 14.99 -13.80 -6.63
CA ILE A 25 13.54 -13.70 -6.86
C ILE A 25 13.04 -14.90 -7.65
N ILE A 26 11.97 -15.53 -7.16
CA ILE A 26 11.24 -16.58 -7.87
C ILE A 26 9.99 -15.97 -8.50
N TYR A 27 9.73 -16.28 -9.77
CA TYR A 27 8.53 -15.88 -10.47
C TYR A 27 7.53 -17.04 -10.48
N ALA A 28 6.29 -16.78 -10.08
CA ALA A 28 5.24 -17.79 -10.02
C ALA A 28 5.03 -18.51 -11.36
N LYS A 29 5.13 -17.75 -12.47
CA LYS A 29 5.03 -18.31 -13.83
C LYS A 29 6.12 -19.33 -14.18
N ASP A 30 7.29 -19.25 -13.54
CA ASP A 30 8.39 -20.17 -13.81
C ASP A 30 8.12 -21.54 -13.17
N ILE A 31 7.34 -21.58 -12.08
CA ILE A 31 6.91 -22.82 -11.41
C ILE A 31 5.91 -23.58 -12.29
N LEU A 32 5.06 -22.88 -13.06
CA LEU A 32 4.07 -23.50 -13.95
C LEU A 32 4.72 -24.43 -14.99
N ARG A 33 5.97 -24.16 -15.38
CA ARG A 33 6.72 -24.99 -16.35
C ARG A 33 6.99 -26.40 -15.84
N PHE A 34 6.79 -26.63 -14.55
CA PHE A 34 7.13 -27.86 -13.87
C PHE A 34 5.94 -28.51 -13.18
N PHE A 35 4.74 -28.00 -13.40
CA PHE A 35 3.52 -28.49 -12.76
C PHE A 35 3.17 -29.93 -13.16
N ASP A 36 3.59 -30.38 -14.34
CA ASP A 36 3.33 -31.72 -14.88
C ASP A 36 4.47 -32.72 -14.64
N TYR A 37 5.56 -32.34 -13.98
CA TYR A 37 6.69 -33.24 -13.72
C TYR A 37 6.70 -33.70 -12.26
N GLU A 38 6.69 -35.02 -12.02
CA GLU A 38 6.97 -35.65 -10.72
C GLU A 38 8.46 -35.53 -10.31
N ASN A 39 9.05 -34.35 -10.48
CA ASN A 39 10.43 -34.10 -10.11
C ASN A 39 10.48 -33.14 -8.92
N ASP A 40 11.26 -33.52 -7.89
CA ASP A 40 11.62 -32.64 -6.79
C ASP A 40 12.54 -31.52 -7.31
N ILE A 41 11.95 -30.36 -7.58
CA ILE A 41 12.71 -29.18 -8.00
C ILE A 41 13.17 -28.41 -6.78
N ARG A 42 14.47 -28.20 -6.70
CA ARG A 42 15.03 -27.32 -5.68
C ARG A 42 14.70 -25.88 -6.05
N ALA A 43 14.15 -25.14 -5.09
CA ALA A 43 13.78 -23.73 -5.27
C ALA A 43 14.91 -22.87 -5.86
N ILE A 44 16.18 -23.18 -5.52
CA ILE A 44 17.38 -22.50 -6.01
C ILE A 44 17.49 -22.49 -7.55
N GLU A 45 16.93 -23.50 -8.22
CA GLU A 45 16.96 -23.62 -9.68
C GLU A 45 16.00 -22.65 -10.38
N LEU A 46 15.05 -22.08 -9.62
CA LEU A 46 14.09 -21.07 -10.08
C LEU A 46 14.47 -19.65 -9.65
N VAL A 47 15.52 -19.51 -8.81
CA VAL A 47 15.95 -18.20 -8.29
C VAL A 47 16.65 -17.44 -9.40
N ARG A 48 16.13 -16.25 -9.71
CA ARG A 48 16.77 -15.28 -10.60
C ARG A 48 17.52 -14.25 -9.77
N ALA A 49 18.62 -13.74 -10.32
CA ALA A 49 19.39 -12.66 -9.70
C ALA A 49 18.47 -11.46 -9.42
N PRO A 50 18.50 -10.90 -8.19
CA PRO A 50 17.73 -9.72 -7.85
C PRO A 50 18.36 -8.50 -8.54
N TYR A 51 17.55 -7.47 -8.78
CA TYR A 51 18.04 -6.16 -9.16
C TYR A 51 17.96 -5.23 -7.96
N PHE A 52 19.00 -4.44 -7.72
CA PHE A 52 19.08 -3.54 -6.58
C PHE A 52 19.00 -2.09 -7.04
N ILE A 53 18.24 -1.27 -6.30
CA ILE A 53 18.21 0.17 -6.48
C ILE A 53 18.44 0.88 -5.13
N PRO A 54 19.19 1.99 -5.09
CA PRO A 54 19.28 2.82 -3.89
C PRO A 54 17.94 3.48 -3.55
N GLU A 55 17.61 3.60 -2.26
CA GLU A 55 16.44 4.33 -1.78
C GLU A 55 16.44 5.81 -2.21
N THR A 56 17.63 6.41 -2.33
CA THR A 56 17.81 7.81 -2.76
C THR A 56 17.55 8.04 -4.26
N LYS A 57 17.29 6.99 -5.04
CA LYS A 57 17.10 7.11 -6.49
C LYS A 57 15.70 7.63 -6.83
N SER A 58 15.64 8.68 -7.66
CA SER A 58 14.36 9.30 -8.03
C SER A 58 13.45 8.34 -8.83
N VAL A 59 12.14 8.46 -8.60
CA VAL A 59 11.08 7.64 -9.24
C VAL A 59 11.22 7.61 -10.76
N LEU A 60 11.44 8.76 -11.40
CA LEU A 60 11.62 8.87 -12.86
C LEU A 60 12.87 8.13 -13.36
N SER A 61 13.97 8.15 -12.59
CA SER A 61 15.19 7.43 -12.94
C SER A 61 15.00 5.92 -12.78
N SER A 62 14.32 5.50 -11.71
CA SER A 62 13.94 4.11 -11.46
C SER A 62 13.04 3.57 -12.58
N LEU A 63 12.05 4.35 -13.04
CA LEU A 63 11.19 3.96 -14.17
C LEU A 63 12.00 3.66 -15.44
N ARG A 64 12.92 4.58 -15.81
CA ARG A 64 13.77 4.41 -17.01
C ARG A 64 14.63 3.16 -16.91
N GLU A 65 15.14 2.86 -15.72
CA GLU A 65 15.96 1.68 -15.49
C GLU A 65 15.15 0.38 -15.57
N PHE A 66 13.94 0.36 -14.99
CA PHE A 66 13.00 -0.75 -15.10
C PHE A 66 12.66 -1.04 -16.56
N GLN A 67 12.36 0.00 -17.35
CA GLN A 67 12.09 -0.12 -18.78
C GLN A 67 13.30 -0.65 -19.57
N LYS A 68 14.48 -0.03 -19.35
CA LYS A 68 15.71 -0.37 -20.08
C LYS A 68 16.12 -1.84 -19.85
N ASN A 69 16.07 -2.29 -18.60
CA ASN A 69 16.52 -3.62 -18.22
C ASN A 69 15.38 -4.67 -18.23
N ARG A 70 14.15 -4.28 -18.59
CA ARG A 70 12.94 -5.13 -18.57
C ARG A 70 12.72 -5.80 -17.21
N ILE A 71 12.90 -5.01 -16.16
CA ILE A 71 12.73 -5.43 -14.78
C ILE A 71 11.32 -5.06 -14.33
N SER A 72 10.71 -5.95 -13.55
CA SER A 72 9.37 -5.74 -12.99
C SER A 72 9.37 -5.55 -11.48
N ILE A 73 10.47 -5.91 -10.80
CA ILE A 73 10.62 -5.81 -9.35
C ILE A 73 12.10 -5.58 -9.03
N ALA A 74 12.39 -4.72 -8.07
CA ALA A 74 13.72 -4.51 -7.54
C ALA A 74 13.71 -4.51 -6.01
N VAL A 75 14.87 -4.82 -5.44
CA VAL A 75 15.16 -4.69 -4.01
C VAL A 75 15.71 -3.29 -3.78
N VAL A 76 15.11 -2.57 -2.84
CA VAL A 76 15.55 -1.25 -2.43
C VAL A 76 16.57 -1.40 -1.30
N ILE A 77 17.73 -0.76 -1.45
CA ILE A 77 18.81 -0.78 -0.47
C ILE A 77 19.01 0.60 0.15
N ASP A 78 19.32 0.60 1.45
CA ASP A 78 19.70 1.80 2.18
C ASP A 78 21.20 2.14 2.00
N GLU A 79 21.64 3.20 2.67
CA GLU A 79 23.03 3.70 2.63
C GLU A 79 24.06 2.75 3.27
N TYR A 80 23.60 1.85 4.13
CA TYR A 80 24.42 0.88 4.85
C TYR A 80 24.43 -0.49 4.15
N GLY A 81 23.73 -0.62 3.02
CA GLY A 81 23.59 -1.86 2.26
C GLY A 81 22.54 -2.82 2.82
N GLY A 82 21.72 -2.37 3.77
CA GLY A 82 20.56 -3.09 4.28
C GLY A 82 19.40 -3.07 3.29
N VAL A 83 18.47 -4.02 3.42
CA VAL A 83 17.27 -4.04 2.58
C VAL A 83 16.22 -3.11 3.20
N ALA A 84 16.01 -1.97 2.55
CA ALA A 84 14.96 -1.03 2.91
C ALA A 84 13.57 -1.52 2.48
N GLY A 85 13.49 -2.26 1.36
CA GLY A 85 12.21 -2.79 0.88
C GLY A 85 12.23 -3.36 -0.54
N LEU A 86 11.05 -3.40 -1.15
CA LEU A 86 10.82 -3.85 -2.52
C LEU A 86 10.03 -2.78 -3.26
N VAL A 87 10.29 -2.66 -4.56
CA VAL A 87 9.50 -1.78 -5.44
C VAL A 87 9.20 -2.49 -6.75
N THR A 88 7.98 -2.34 -7.26
CA THR A 88 7.59 -2.90 -8.56
C THR A 88 7.40 -1.82 -9.62
N MET A 89 7.36 -2.22 -10.89
CA MET A 89 7.11 -1.29 -11.99
C MET A 89 5.75 -0.61 -11.83
N GLU A 90 4.77 -1.37 -11.35
CA GLU A 90 3.41 -0.93 -11.09
C GLU A 90 3.39 0.16 -10.00
N ASP A 91 4.16 0.00 -8.91
CA ASP A 91 4.26 1.02 -7.86
C ASP A 91 4.93 2.31 -8.35
N ILE A 92 5.97 2.19 -9.19
CA ILE A 92 6.65 3.36 -9.80
C ILE A 92 5.70 4.13 -10.73
N ILE A 93 4.89 3.41 -11.52
CA ILE A 93 3.91 4.04 -12.41
C ILE A 93 2.80 4.71 -11.60
N GLU A 94 2.28 4.06 -10.56
CA GLU A 94 1.27 4.61 -9.67
C GLU A 94 1.75 5.89 -8.99
N GLU A 95 3.02 5.97 -8.58
CA GLU A 95 3.55 7.18 -7.94
C GLU A 95 3.69 8.36 -8.92
N ILE A 96 3.91 8.09 -10.21
CA ILE A 96 4.01 9.14 -11.24
C ILE A 96 2.62 9.58 -11.72
N VAL A 97 1.73 8.62 -11.95
CA VAL A 97 0.42 8.83 -12.58
C VAL A 97 -0.66 9.17 -11.54
N GLY A 98 -0.46 8.79 -10.28
CA GLY A 98 -1.52 8.65 -9.29
C GLY A 98 -2.28 7.33 -9.47
N GLU A 99 -3.33 7.12 -8.67
CA GLU A 99 -4.32 6.09 -8.98
C GLU A 99 -4.94 6.48 -10.33
N LEU A 100 -4.78 5.64 -11.36
CA LEU A 100 -5.49 5.81 -12.63
C LEU A 100 -6.96 5.98 -12.28
N GLN A 101 -7.49 7.20 -12.41
CA GLN A 101 -8.92 7.46 -12.26
C GLN A 101 -9.62 6.56 -13.26
N ASP A 102 -10.31 5.54 -12.75
CA ASP A 102 -11.06 4.65 -13.62
C ASP A 102 -12.17 5.51 -14.23
N GLU A 103 -12.36 5.52 -15.54
CA GLU A 103 -13.45 6.28 -16.18
C GLU A 103 -14.84 5.76 -15.73
N LEU A 104 -14.85 4.63 -15.00
CA LEU A 104 -15.99 4.03 -14.32
C LEU A 104 -16.23 4.56 -12.90
N ASP A 105 -15.31 5.34 -12.32
CA ASP A 105 -15.46 6.02 -11.02
C ASP A 105 -16.33 7.29 -11.15
N LYS A 106 -17.55 7.10 -11.67
CA LYS A 106 -18.56 8.16 -11.69
C LYS A 106 -18.91 8.53 -10.24
N GLU A 107 -18.50 9.73 -9.85
CA GLU A 107 -18.90 10.46 -8.64
C GLU A 107 -18.49 9.81 -7.31
N GLU A 108 -17.19 9.63 -7.04
CA GLU A 108 -16.76 9.63 -5.64
C GLU A 108 -16.86 11.05 -5.11
N VAL A 109 -17.93 11.32 -4.36
CA VAL A 109 -18.00 12.52 -3.52
C VAL A 109 -16.95 12.33 -2.42
N ASP A 110 -16.00 13.27 -2.30
CA ASP A 110 -14.96 13.23 -1.26
C ASP A 110 -15.53 13.08 0.15
N TYR A 111 -16.76 13.55 0.33
CA TYR A 111 -17.49 13.52 1.58
C TYR A 111 -19.00 13.42 1.33
N LYS A 112 -19.68 12.51 2.03
CA LYS A 112 -21.13 12.35 1.98
C LYS A 112 -21.70 12.10 3.37
N ALA A 113 -22.55 13.01 3.84
CA ALA A 113 -23.33 12.76 5.05
C ALA A 113 -24.33 11.61 4.82
N LEU A 114 -24.27 10.59 5.69
CA LEU A 114 -25.23 9.49 5.73
C LEU A 114 -26.33 9.75 6.78
N SER A 115 -26.00 10.51 7.82
CA SER A 115 -26.92 11.02 8.86
C SER A 115 -26.30 12.23 9.57
N ASP A 116 -26.93 12.76 10.62
CA ASP A 116 -26.51 13.98 11.33
C ASP A 116 -25.11 13.88 11.99
N ASP A 117 -24.66 12.66 12.29
CA ASP A 117 -23.39 12.37 12.96
C ASP A 117 -22.49 11.40 12.18
N THR A 118 -22.97 10.81 11.08
CA THR A 118 -22.24 9.76 10.35
C THR A 118 -21.97 10.18 8.91
N TYR A 119 -20.72 10.04 8.48
CA TYR A 119 -20.18 10.51 7.20
C TYR A 119 -19.43 9.40 6.50
N LEU A 120 -19.63 9.28 5.19
CA LEU A 120 -18.78 8.51 4.29
C LEU A 120 -17.73 9.46 3.70
N VAL A 121 -16.45 9.12 3.83
CA VAL A 121 -15.35 10.02 3.47
C VAL A 121 -14.34 9.28 2.60
N SER A 122 -13.94 9.91 1.49
CA SER A 122 -12.78 9.51 0.71
C SER A 122 -11.52 9.72 1.53
N ALA A 123 -10.70 8.69 1.65
CA ALA A 123 -9.45 8.77 2.39
C ALA A 123 -8.41 9.69 1.71
N LYS A 124 -8.67 10.08 0.45
CA LYS A 124 -7.88 11.06 -0.31
C LYS A 124 -8.25 12.50 0.01
N MET A 125 -9.38 12.75 0.67
CA MET A 125 -9.81 14.08 1.07
C MET A 125 -8.68 14.79 1.83
N ASN A 126 -8.41 16.04 1.47
CA ASN A 126 -7.40 16.85 2.13
C ASN A 126 -7.73 16.98 3.62
N LEU A 127 -6.70 16.93 4.47
CA LEU A 127 -6.87 16.99 5.93
C LEU A 127 -7.48 18.34 6.37
N ASP A 128 -7.15 19.44 5.69
CA ASP A 128 -7.71 20.76 5.96
C ASP A 128 -9.19 20.82 5.58
N ASP A 129 -9.56 20.32 4.40
CA ASP A 129 -10.96 20.25 3.97
C ASP A 129 -11.78 19.37 4.93
N PHE A 130 -11.21 18.25 5.38
CA PHE A 130 -11.83 17.38 6.39
C PHE A 130 -12.04 18.11 7.71
N ASN A 131 -11.04 18.88 8.15
CA ASN A 131 -11.10 19.70 9.35
C ASN A 131 -12.22 20.73 9.28
N GLU A 132 -12.40 21.38 8.14
CA GLU A 132 -13.47 22.36 7.91
C GLU A 132 -14.86 21.71 7.97
N GLU A 133 -15.07 20.62 7.24
CA GLU A 133 -16.38 19.95 7.12
C GLU A 133 -16.85 19.33 8.44
N ILE A 134 -15.95 18.60 9.12
CA ILE A 134 -16.28 17.87 10.36
C ILE A 134 -15.95 18.70 11.61
N ARG A 135 -15.41 19.91 11.44
CA ARG A 135 -15.03 20.84 12.52
C ARG A 135 -14.06 20.18 13.49
N THR A 136 -12.92 19.78 12.94
CA THR A 136 -11.80 19.17 13.67
C THR A 136 -10.55 20.03 13.50
N SER A 137 -9.47 19.66 14.17
CA SER A 137 -8.21 20.43 14.16
C SER A 137 -7.03 19.48 14.09
N PHE A 138 -7.14 18.47 13.22
CA PHE A 138 -6.10 17.48 13.02
C PHE A 138 -4.91 18.11 12.29
N GLU A 139 -3.72 17.97 12.86
CA GLU A 139 -2.49 18.52 12.31
C GLU A 139 -1.42 17.43 12.19
N ASN A 140 -0.65 17.49 11.09
CA ASN A 140 0.55 16.67 10.89
C ASN A 140 1.46 17.31 9.83
N GLU A 141 2.73 17.52 10.14
CA GLU A 141 3.69 18.23 9.28
C GLU A 141 3.95 17.55 7.92
N ASN A 142 3.75 16.23 7.81
CA ASN A 142 4.14 15.46 6.64
C ASN A 142 2.95 14.76 5.95
N ILE A 143 1.71 15.04 6.37
CA ILE A 143 0.55 14.29 5.93
C ILE A 143 -0.59 15.24 5.55
N ASN A 144 -1.02 15.12 4.30
CA ASN A 144 -1.99 16.06 3.71
C ASN A 144 -3.39 15.48 3.55
N THR A 145 -3.60 14.18 3.82
CA THR A 145 -4.90 13.52 3.63
C THR A 145 -5.41 12.85 4.90
N ILE A 146 -6.72 12.72 5.05
CA ILE A 146 -7.32 12.05 6.20
C ILE A 146 -6.92 10.56 6.27
N GLY A 147 -6.77 9.88 5.14
CA GLY A 147 -6.31 8.50 5.09
C GLY A 147 -4.89 8.35 5.63
N GLY A 148 -3.98 9.23 5.20
CA GLY A 148 -2.62 9.27 5.73
C GLY A 148 -2.61 9.58 7.24
N PHE A 149 -3.47 10.50 7.68
CA PHE A 149 -3.53 10.89 9.08
C PHE A 149 -3.99 9.73 9.96
N VAL A 150 -5.04 9.00 9.54
CA VAL A 150 -5.52 7.80 10.23
C VAL A 150 -4.41 6.75 10.30
N ILE A 151 -3.70 6.48 9.20
CA ILE A 151 -2.57 5.53 9.20
C ILE A 151 -1.48 5.97 10.19
N SER A 152 -1.18 7.27 10.28
CA SER A 152 -0.18 7.79 11.22
C SER A 152 -0.54 7.60 12.70
N LYS A 153 -1.83 7.43 13.00
CA LYS A 153 -2.32 7.14 14.36
C LYS A 153 -2.43 5.65 14.63
N LEU A 154 -2.30 4.80 13.61
CA LEU A 154 -2.21 3.36 13.76
C LEU A 154 -0.75 2.96 14.01
N GLU A 155 -0.52 2.08 14.98
CA GLU A 155 0.80 1.50 15.24
C GLU A 155 1.10 0.27 14.35
N HIS A 156 0.23 -0.01 13.38
CA HIS A 156 0.34 -1.15 12.48
C HIS A 156 -0.36 -0.88 11.14
N LEU A 157 -0.22 -1.82 10.20
CA LEU A 157 -0.89 -1.73 8.90
C LEU A 157 -2.42 -1.74 9.07
N PRO A 158 -3.15 -0.86 8.36
CA PRO A 158 -4.60 -0.75 8.48
C PRO A 158 -5.29 -2.03 8.04
N ARG A 159 -6.41 -2.38 8.69
CA ARG A 159 -7.26 -3.51 8.30
C ARG A 159 -8.67 -3.07 7.99
N ARG A 160 -9.26 -3.68 6.95
CA ARG A 160 -10.67 -3.45 6.62
C ARG A 160 -11.55 -3.86 7.80
N GLY A 161 -12.48 -2.98 8.18
CA GLY A 161 -13.42 -3.17 9.28
C GLY A 161 -12.89 -2.77 10.65
N GLU A 162 -11.63 -2.38 10.75
CA GLU A 162 -11.03 -1.83 11.97
C GLU A 162 -11.58 -0.44 12.30
N PHE A 163 -11.57 -0.09 13.58
CA PHE A 163 -11.99 1.20 14.10
C PHE A 163 -10.86 1.86 14.89
N ILE A 164 -10.78 3.18 14.79
CA ILE A 164 -9.94 4.01 15.65
C ILE A 164 -10.78 5.18 16.17
N THR A 165 -10.52 5.59 17.41
CA THR A 165 -11.16 6.78 18.00
C THR A 165 -10.14 7.90 18.12
N ILE A 166 -10.43 9.06 17.52
CA ILE A 166 -9.55 10.23 17.52
C ILE A 166 -10.38 11.45 17.89
N GLU A 167 -10.06 12.09 19.02
CA GLU A 167 -10.67 13.35 19.48
C GLU A 167 -12.21 13.39 19.42
N GLY A 168 -12.86 12.25 19.72
CA GLY A 168 -14.31 12.13 19.70
C GLY A 168 -14.92 11.78 18.35
N LEU A 169 -14.11 11.40 17.36
CA LEU A 169 -14.57 10.72 16.15
C LEU A 169 -14.30 9.21 16.25
N GLU A 170 -15.29 8.39 15.93
CA GLU A 170 -15.08 6.97 15.63
C GLU A 170 -14.91 6.82 14.12
N ILE A 171 -13.74 6.36 13.70
CA ILE A 171 -13.38 6.21 12.28
C ILE A 171 -13.23 4.74 11.97
N LYS A 172 -14.09 4.22 11.10
CA LYS A 172 -14.03 2.84 10.58
C LYS A 172 -13.39 2.81 9.21
N ILE A 173 -12.46 1.88 9.00
CA ILE A 173 -11.86 1.63 7.69
C ILE A 173 -12.81 0.75 6.87
N LEU A 174 -13.43 1.32 5.83
CA LEU A 174 -14.36 0.57 4.97
C LEU A 174 -13.66 -0.16 3.84
N GLU A 175 -12.63 0.46 3.28
CA GLU A 175 -11.95 -0.01 2.08
C GLU A 175 -10.46 0.30 2.14
N ILE A 176 -9.65 -0.68 1.74
CA ILE A 176 -8.19 -0.57 1.64
C ILE A 176 -7.82 -1.06 0.25
N HIS A 177 -6.99 -0.29 -0.44
CA HIS A 177 -6.33 -0.72 -1.66
C HIS A 177 -4.83 -0.84 -1.39
N LYS A 178 -4.27 -2.04 -1.58
CA LYS A 178 -2.89 -2.40 -1.15
C LYS A 178 -2.63 -2.08 0.33
N HIS A 179 -1.98 -0.96 0.61
CA HIS A 179 -1.62 -0.45 1.95
C HIS A 179 -2.21 0.94 2.24
N ARG A 180 -2.98 1.49 1.29
CA ARG A 180 -3.63 2.80 1.39
C ARG A 180 -5.09 2.62 1.77
N ILE A 181 -5.57 3.40 2.72
CA ILE A 181 -7.00 3.46 3.01
C ILE A 181 -7.65 4.19 1.84
N ASN A 182 -8.79 3.68 1.34
CA ASN A 182 -9.54 4.31 0.25
C ASN A 182 -10.82 4.99 0.76
N ARG A 183 -11.55 4.34 1.67
CA ARG A 183 -12.80 4.89 2.25
C ARG A 183 -12.89 4.71 3.75
N LEU A 184 -13.43 5.73 4.39
CA LEU A 184 -13.67 5.82 5.82
C LEU A 184 -15.16 6.03 6.09
N LEU A 185 -15.66 5.42 7.16
CA LEU A 185 -16.91 5.80 7.80
C LEU A 185 -16.56 6.54 9.08
N VAL A 186 -16.95 7.80 9.17
CA VAL A 186 -16.64 8.66 10.32
C VAL A 186 -17.92 8.93 11.07
N LYS A 187 -17.94 8.65 12.37
CA LYS A 187 -19.03 8.98 13.28
C LYS A 187 -18.57 10.02 14.30
N ASP A 188 -19.24 11.15 14.37
CA ASP A 188 -18.95 12.24 15.30
C ASP A 188 -19.68 12.03 16.64
N THR A 189 -19.02 11.35 17.57
CA THR A 189 -19.55 11.08 18.91
C THR A 189 -19.62 12.31 19.82
N ARG A 190 -19.02 13.45 19.41
CA ARG A 190 -19.11 14.72 20.17
C ARG A 190 -20.55 15.27 20.14
N LYS A 191 -21.32 14.91 19.13
CA LYS A 191 -22.74 15.32 18.98
C LYS A 191 -23.69 14.52 19.86
N GLU A 192 -23.38 13.27 20.20
CA GLU A 192 -24.21 12.44 21.09
C GLU A 192 -24.23 12.95 22.54
N LYS A 193 -23.21 13.71 22.96
CA LYS A 193 -23.10 14.24 24.34
C LYS A 193 -23.86 15.56 24.58
N LYS A 194 -24.61 16.06 23.60
CA LYS A 194 -25.48 17.24 23.75
C LYS A 194 -26.92 16.82 24.10
N ILE A 195 -27.10 16.14 25.23
CA ILE A 195 -28.42 15.89 25.84
C ILE A 195 -28.36 16.32 27.31
#